data_AF-A0AAV4ZUJ0-F1
#
_entry.id   AF-A0AAV4ZUJ0-F1
#
_cell.length_a   1.000
_cell.length_b   1.000
_cell.length_c   1.000
_cell.angle_alpha   90.00
_cell.angle_beta   90.00
_cell.angle_gamma   90.00
#
_symmetry.space_group_name_H-M   'P 1'
#
loop_
_entity.id
_entity.type
_entity.pdbx_description
1 polymer ?
#
loop_
_entity_poly.entity_id
_entity_poly.type
_entity_poly.pdbx_seq_one_letter_code
_entity_poly.pdbx_strand_id
1 'polypeptide(L)'
;MADPQHARPKPSADTKSTDSHETVSSEIEWNYIIGIKLFQCGEPYHDLLLFPKVNAYPPEKPVPGYLCQAARALLGLSQSDLRELSMVSKKSINDYENAFSDLSEGLALRLRQALEGQGARFVHGDGATGVVTGMARSELDRRSRSPRKNEAPSDRP
;
A
#
# COMPACT_ATOMS: atom_id res chain seq x y z
N MET A 1 -33.56 -12.93 78.07
CA MET A 1 -32.19 -12.84 77.51
C MET A 1 -32.06 -13.91 76.43
N ALA A 2 -31.41 -13.54 75.32
CA ALA A 2 -31.17 -14.27 74.06
C ALA A 2 -32.16 -14.02 72.91
N ASP A 3 -31.55 -13.66 71.77
CA ASP A 3 -32.03 -13.09 70.51
C ASP A 3 -32.95 -13.97 69.65
N PRO A 4 -33.83 -13.36 68.83
CA PRO A 4 -34.49 -14.01 67.71
C PRO A 4 -33.66 -13.97 66.40
N GLN A 5 -33.81 -15.06 65.65
CA GLN A 5 -33.18 -15.39 64.37
C GLN A 5 -33.31 -14.28 63.31
N HIS A 6 -32.19 -13.87 62.71
CA HIS A 6 -32.16 -12.97 61.55
C HIS A 6 -31.92 -13.75 60.25
N ALA A 7 -32.96 -13.84 59.43
CA ALA A 7 -32.86 -14.20 58.02
C ALA A 7 -32.68 -12.94 57.15
N ARG A 8 -31.78 -13.09 56.17
CA ARG A 8 -31.17 -12.17 55.19
C ARG A 8 -32.06 -11.07 54.55
N PRO A 9 -31.56 -9.82 54.42
CA PRO A 9 -32.08 -8.85 53.45
C PRO A 9 -31.35 -8.90 52.08
N LYS A 10 -32.10 -8.57 51.03
CA LYS A 10 -31.71 -8.50 49.59
C LYS A 10 -30.82 -7.29 49.28
N PRO A 11 -30.03 -7.31 48.19
CA PRO A 11 -29.01 -6.30 47.92
C PRO A 11 -29.64 -4.98 47.45
N SER A 12 -29.19 -3.86 48.02
CA SER A 12 -29.53 -2.52 47.56
C SER A 12 -28.42 -2.00 46.64
N ALA A 13 -28.85 -1.26 45.63
CA ALA A 13 -28.01 -0.70 44.58
C ALA A 13 -26.99 0.32 45.11
N ASP A 14 -26.01 0.61 44.25
CA ASP A 14 -24.99 1.65 44.37
C ASP A 14 -23.71 1.27 45.13
N THR A 15 -22.81 0.57 44.43
CA THR A 15 -21.38 0.93 44.51
C THR A 15 -20.76 0.84 43.12
N LYS A 16 -20.38 2.01 42.64
CA LYS A 16 -19.59 2.35 41.46
C LYS A 16 -18.37 1.40 41.36
N SER A 17 -18.28 0.64 40.26
CA SER A 17 -17.00 0.12 39.80
C SER A 17 -16.94 0.33 38.29
N THR A 18 -16.48 1.52 37.92
CA THR A 18 -16.15 1.88 36.54
C THR A 18 -14.87 1.12 36.19
N ASP A 19 -15.00 -0.12 35.72
CA ASP A 19 -13.87 -0.83 35.14
C ASP A 19 -13.91 -0.60 33.63
N SER A 20 -13.50 0.59 33.23
CA SER A 20 -13.12 0.87 31.86
C SER A 20 -11.80 0.14 31.61
N HIS A 21 -11.89 -1.13 31.21
CA HIS A 21 -10.82 -1.80 30.49
C HIS A 21 -10.66 -1.09 29.13
N GLU A 22 -10.02 0.08 29.18
CA GLU A 22 -9.50 0.76 28.03
C GLU A 22 -8.29 -0.07 27.59
N THR A 23 -8.57 -1.08 26.77
CA THR A 23 -7.55 -1.81 26.05
C THR A 23 -6.94 -0.83 25.07
N VAL A 24 -5.94 -0.07 25.54
CA VAL A 24 -5.00 0.64 24.68
C VAL A 24 -4.25 -0.43 23.93
N SER A 25 -4.87 -0.93 22.86
CA SER A 25 -4.14 -1.60 21.79
C SER A 25 -3.27 -0.52 21.20
N SER A 26 -2.08 -0.36 21.76
CA SER A 26 -0.99 0.36 21.10
C SER A 26 -0.62 -0.48 19.88
N GLU A 27 -1.47 -0.46 18.86
CA GLU A 27 -1.07 -0.88 17.53
C GLU A 27 0.18 -0.08 17.23
N ILE A 28 1.31 -0.77 17.13
CA ILE A 28 2.57 -0.16 16.76
C ILE A 28 2.32 0.46 15.38
N GLU A 29 2.17 1.78 15.35
CA GLU A 29 2.01 2.52 14.11
C GLU A 29 3.35 2.45 13.39
N TRP A 30 3.48 1.49 12.48
CA TRP A 30 4.68 1.30 11.68
C TRP A 30 4.87 2.51 10.76
N ASN A 31 5.73 3.43 11.18
CA ASN A 31 6.17 4.60 10.42
C ASN A 31 7.28 4.22 9.44
N TYR A 32 6.94 3.40 8.43
CA TYR A 32 7.88 3.14 7.35
C TYR A 32 7.92 4.32 6.37
N ILE A 33 9.12 4.61 5.88
CA ILE A 33 9.39 5.62 4.85
C ILE A 33 9.81 5.00 3.52
N ILE A 34 10.05 3.68 3.52
CA ILE A 34 10.48 2.94 2.34
C ILE A 34 9.50 1.80 2.10
N GLY A 35 8.97 1.72 0.88
CA GLY A 35 8.24 0.58 0.36
C GLY A 35 9.10 -0.18 -0.64
N ILE A 36 9.16 -1.50 -0.54
CA ILE A 36 9.89 -2.35 -1.49
C ILE A 36 9.00 -3.50 -1.93
N LYS A 37 8.98 -3.77 -3.23
CA LYS A 37 8.47 -5.03 -3.77
C LYS A 37 9.53 -5.64 -4.69
N LEU A 38 10.05 -6.79 -4.28
CA LEU A 38 10.98 -7.61 -5.05
C LEU A 38 10.25 -8.82 -5.61
N PHE A 39 10.62 -9.20 -6.82
CA PHE A 39 10.17 -10.38 -7.53
C PHE A 39 11.39 -11.24 -7.79
N GLN A 40 11.31 -12.51 -7.40
CA GLN A 40 12.28 -13.50 -7.83
C GLN A 40 11.98 -13.94 -9.26
N CYS A 41 13.02 -14.06 -10.07
CA CYS A 41 12.97 -14.55 -11.44
C CYS A 41 13.75 -15.87 -11.52
N GLY A 42 13.15 -16.92 -12.09
CA GLY A 42 13.76 -18.24 -12.22
C GLY A 42 13.45 -19.18 -11.07
N GLU A 43 14.30 -20.18 -10.86
CA GLU A 43 14.13 -21.20 -9.82
C GLU A 43 14.17 -20.56 -8.41
N PRO A 44 13.33 -21.02 -7.47
CA PRO A 44 13.27 -20.49 -6.12
C PRO A 44 14.63 -20.63 -5.42
N TYR A 45 15.06 -19.58 -4.70
CA TYR A 45 16.29 -19.63 -3.92
C TYR A 45 15.96 -20.51 -2.73
N HIS A 46 16.67 -21.63 -2.59
CA HIS A 46 16.48 -22.52 -1.44
C HIS A 46 17.03 -21.93 -0.13
N ASP A 47 17.81 -20.84 -0.23
CA ASP A 47 18.33 -20.10 0.91
C ASP A 47 17.66 -18.72 1.00
N LEU A 48 16.60 -18.63 1.81
CA LEU A 48 15.84 -17.40 2.04
C LEU A 48 16.64 -16.33 2.81
N LEU A 49 17.84 -16.66 3.30
CA LEU A 49 18.72 -15.72 4.01
C LEU A 49 19.64 -14.95 3.05
N LEU A 50 19.77 -15.40 1.80
CA LEU A 50 20.50 -14.69 0.75
C LEU A 50 19.58 -13.67 0.08
N PHE A 51 19.66 -12.42 0.54
CA PHE A 51 19.02 -11.31 -0.17
C PHE A 51 19.67 -11.14 -1.55
N PRO A 52 18.89 -11.11 -2.65
CA PRO A 52 19.44 -10.95 -3.98
C PRO A 52 20.14 -9.59 -4.08
N LYS A 53 21.36 -9.60 -4.62
CA LYS A 53 22.06 -8.36 -4.96
C LYS A 53 21.34 -7.71 -6.13
N VAL A 54 20.83 -6.51 -5.93
CA VAL A 54 20.15 -5.71 -6.96
C VAL A 54 20.90 -4.41 -7.25
N ASN A 55 20.85 -3.98 -8.50
CA ASN A 55 21.40 -2.74 -9.05
C ASN A 55 20.27 -1.88 -9.62
N ALA A 56 20.57 -0.63 -10.01
CA ALA A 56 19.61 0.24 -10.67
C ALA A 56 19.15 -0.35 -12.03
N TYR A 57 17.84 -0.34 -12.29
CA TYR A 57 17.27 -0.85 -13.54
C TYR A 57 17.72 0.01 -14.75
N PRO A 58 18.19 -0.58 -15.87
CA PRO A 58 18.80 0.16 -16.99
C PRO A 58 17.84 1.23 -17.54
N PRO A 59 18.21 2.52 -17.58
CA PRO A 59 17.28 3.65 -17.78
C PRO A 59 16.51 3.62 -19.10
N GLU A 60 17.12 3.09 -20.16
CA GLU A 60 16.56 2.96 -21.50
C GLU A 60 15.56 1.80 -21.65
N LYS A 61 15.50 0.90 -20.67
CA LYS A 61 14.68 -0.30 -20.78
C LYS A 61 13.26 -0.08 -20.22
N PRO A 62 12.19 -0.47 -20.91
CA PRO A 62 10.86 -0.48 -20.32
C PRO A 62 10.78 -1.44 -19.12
N VAL A 63 9.96 -1.09 -18.14
CA VAL A 63 9.66 -1.96 -16.99
C VAL A 63 8.46 -2.83 -17.33
N PRO A 64 8.46 -4.14 -17.04
CA PRO A 64 7.34 -5.01 -17.37
C PRO A 64 6.07 -4.60 -16.60
N GLY A 65 4.90 -4.98 -17.13
CA GLY A 65 3.60 -4.58 -16.61
C GLY A 65 3.37 -4.85 -15.12
N TYR A 66 3.77 -6.02 -14.62
CA TYR A 66 3.66 -6.36 -13.19
C TYR A 66 4.52 -5.44 -12.30
N LEU A 67 5.64 -4.94 -12.83
CA LEU A 67 6.55 -4.03 -12.11
C LEU A 67 6.02 -2.59 -12.15
N CYS A 68 5.42 -2.19 -13.26
CA CYS A 68 4.61 -0.97 -13.37
C CYS A 68 3.48 -0.96 -12.32
N GLN A 69 2.72 -2.06 -12.23
CA GLN A 69 1.65 -2.23 -11.24
C GLN A 69 2.19 -2.15 -9.79
N ALA A 70 3.31 -2.81 -9.52
CA ALA A 70 3.96 -2.78 -8.21
C ALA A 70 4.34 -1.36 -7.79
N ALA A 71 4.99 -0.62 -8.68
CA ALA A 71 5.38 0.76 -8.44
C ALA A 71 4.16 1.65 -8.19
N ARG A 72 3.14 1.51 -9.03
CA ARG A 72 1.89 2.26 -8.89
C ARG A 72 1.23 2.01 -7.52
N ALA A 73 1.16 0.77 -7.08
CA ALA A 73 0.59 0.40 -5.78
C ALA A 73 1.41 0.97 -4.61
N LEU A 74 2.74 0.88 -4.66
CA LEU A 74 3.62 1.42 -3.61
C LEU A 74 3.63 2.95 -3.54
N LEU A 75 3.21 3.63 -4.62
CA LEU A 75 3.04 5.08 -4.67
C LEU A 75 1.62 5.55 -4.33
N GLY A 76 0.69 4.63 -4.06
CA GLY A 76 -0.71 4.95 -3.79
C GLY A 76 -1.46 5.50 -5.00
N LEU A 77 -1.00 5.20 -6.21
CA LEU A 77 -1.58 5.73 -7.45
C LEU A 77 -2.66 4.80 -8.00
N SER A 78 -3.73 5.37 -8.52
CA SER A 78 -4.69 4.65 -9.36
C SER A 78 -4.21 4.58 -10.81
N GLN A 79 -4.81 3.69 -11.61
CA GLN A 79 -4.55 3.67 -13.06
C GLN A 79 -5.00 4.97 -13.74
N SER A 80 -5.97 5.69 -13.15
CA SER A 80 -6.42 7.00 -13.65
C SER A 80 -5.35 8.07 -13.42
N ASP A 81 -4.69 8.06 -12.26
CA ASP A 81 -3.59 8.99 -11.95
C ASP A 81 -2.40 8.72 -12.86
N LEU A 82 -2.05 7.44 -13.06
CA LEU A 82 -0.96 7.07 -13.96
C LEU A 82 -1.26 7.45 -15.42
N ARG A 83 -2.52 7.34 -15.86
CA ARG A 83 -2.96 7.85 -17.18
C ARG A 83 -2.67 9.35 -17.30
N GLU A 84 -3.02 10.14 -16.29
CA GLU A 84 -2.85 11.60 -16.30
C GLU A 84 -1.38 12.00 -16.32
N LEU A 85 -0.54 11.26 -15.58
CA LEU A 85 0.91 11.51 -15.54
C LEU A 85 1.65 11.08 -16.83
N SER A 86 1.22 9.98 -17.46
CA SER A 86 1.95 9.36 -18.59
C SER A 86 1.34 9.62 -19.97
N MET A 87 0.11 10.12 -20.01
CA MET A 87 -0.70 10.25 -21.22
C MET A 87 -0.89 8.91 -21.96
N VAL A 88 -0.87 7.80 -21.23
CA VAL A 88 -1.20 6.44 -21.74
C VAL A 88 -2.62 6.09 -21.34
N SER A 89 -3.40 5.52 -22.25
CA SER A 89 -4.81 5.22 -21.97
C SER A 89 -4.97 4.28 -20.78
N LYS A 90 -6.04 4.45 -19.98
CA LYS A 90 -6.32 3.59 -18.83
C LYS A 90 -6.47 2.12 -19.22
N LYS A 91 -7.10 1.84 -20.37
CA LYS A 91 -7.23 0.47 -20.91
C LYS A 91 -5.85 -0.12 -21.21
N SER A 92 -4.99 0.63 -21.90
CA SER A 92 -3.62 0.22 -22.20
C SER A 92 -2.80 -0.06 -20.94
N ILE A 93 -2.94 0.78 -19.91
CA ILE A 93 -2.31 0.55 -18.59
C ILE A 93 -2.82 -0.76 -17.98
N ASN A 94 -4.14 -0.95 -17.93
CA ASN A 94 -4.72 -2.15 -17.35
C ASN A 94 -4.28 -3.42 -18.08
N ASP A 95 -4.32 -3.42 -19.41
CA ASP A 95 -3.95 -4.57 -20.21
C ASP A 95 -2.46 -4.89 -20.05
N TYR A 96 -1.62 -3.85 -20.00
CA TYR A 96 -0.18 -4.00 -19.75
C TYR A 96 0.12 -4.56 -18.37
N GLU A 97 -0.47 -3.97 -17.31
CA GLU A 97 -0.26 -4.39 -15.92
C GLU A 97 -0.65 -5.85 -15.68
N ASN A 98 -1.66 -6.36 -16.39
CA ASN A 98 -2.17 -7.72 -16.26
C ASN A 98 -1.64 -8.67 -17.35
N ALA A 99 -0.68 -8.24 -18.17
CA ALA A 99 -0.13 -9.02 -19.29
C ALA A 99 -1.18 -9.51 -20.31
N PHE A 100 -2.28 -8.78 -20.48
CA PHE A 100 -3.25 -9.04 -21.55
C PHE A 100 -2.76 -8.54 -22.92
N SER A 101 -1.94 -7.50 -22.95
CA SER A 101 -1.26 -7.03 -24.16
C SER A 101 0.03 -6.28 -23.86
N ASP A 102 0.97 -6.35 -24.79
CA ASP A 102 2.19 -5.55 -24.75
C ASP A 102 1.93 -4.10 -25.17
N LEU A 103 2.74 -3.18 -24.63
CA LEU A 103 2.82 -1.80 -25.11
C LEU A 103 4.01 -1.64 -26.04
N SER A 104 3.91 -0.65 -26.94
CA SER A 104 5.12 -0.19 -27.62
C SER A 104 6.14 0.32 -26.61
N GLU A 105 7.43 0.16 -26.93
CA GLU A 105 8.52 0.55 -26.04
C GLU A 105 8.41 2.00 -25.57
N GLY A 106 8.07 2.93 -26.48
CA GLY A 106 7.87 4.34 -26.12
C GLY A 106 6.69 4.61 -25.19
N LEU A 107 5.62 3.79 -25.24
CA LEU A 107 4.50 3.89 -24.28
C LEU A 107 4.92 3.36 -22.90
N ALA A 108 5.62 2.22 -22.87
CA ALA A 108 6.10 1.62 -21.64
C ALA A 108 7.16 2.50 -20.94
N LEU A 109 8.04 3.15 -21.70
CA LEU A 109 8.99 4.13 -21.17
C LEU A 109 8.30 5.36 -20.56
N ARG A 110 7.21 5.86 -21.16
CA ARG A 110 6.44 6.95 -20.56
C ARG A 110 5.80 6.56 -19.22
N LEU A 111 5.29 5.33 -19.10
CA LEU A 111 4.79 4.82 -17.82
C LEU A 111 5.89 4.77 -16.77
N ARG A 112 7.07 4.23 -17.15
CA ARG A 112 8.24 4.19 -16.27
C ARG A 112 8.63 5.58 -15.79
N GLN A 113 8.80 6.53 -16.71
CA GLN A 113 9.23 7.90 -16.40
C GLN A 113 8.22 8.61 -15.48
N ALA A 114 6.92 8.43 -15.73
CA ALA A 114 5.88 8.96 -14.86
C ALA A 114 6.00 8.41 -13.43
N LEU A 115 6.22 7.10 -13.27
CA LEU A 115 6.39 6.47 -11.96
C LEU A 115 7.69 6.92 -11.27
N GLU A 116 8.81 7.03 -12.00
CA GLU A 116 10.08 7.52 -11.48
C GLU A 116 10.00 8.98 -11.02
N GLY A 117 9.26 9.81 -11.77
CA GLY A 117 8.95 11.20 -11.41
C GLY A 117 8.13 11.31 -10.11
N GLN A 118 7.30 10.31 -9.81
CA GLN A 118 6.55 10.22 -8.56
C GLN A 118 7.36 9.61 -7.40
N GLY A 119 8.60 9.19 -7.64
CA GLY A 119 9.52 8.68 -6.60
C GLY A 119 9.78 7.17 -6.65
N ALA A 120 9.31 6.45 -7.66
CA ALA A 120 9.72 5.06 -7.85
C ALA A 120 11.19 4.95 -8.28
N ARG A 121 11.88 3.92 -7.81
CA ARG A 121 13.22 3.53 -8.24
C ARG A 121 13.20 2.05 -8.57
N PHE A 122 13.38 1.73 -9.85
CA PHE A 122 13.40 0.34 -10.30
C PHE A 122 14.78 -0.27 -10.11
N VAL A 123 14.80 -1.55 -9.76
CA VAL A 123 16.03 -2.32 -9.52
C VAL A 123 15.99 -3.66 -10.25
N HIS A 124 17.16 -4.18 -10.63
CA HIS A 124 17.33 -5.50 -11.23
C HIS A 124 18.61 -6.17 -10.73
N GLY A 125 18.65 -7.50 -10.71
CA GLY A 125 19.79 -8.29 -10.29
C GLY A 125 19.68 -9.71 -10.80
N ASP A 126 20.67 -10.53 -10.45
CA ASP A 126 20.69 -11.94 -10.84
C ASP A 126 19.58 -12.71 -10.13
N GLY A 127 18.52 -13.02 -10.88
CA GLY A 127 17.34 -13.71 -10.36
C GLY A 127 16.37 -12.82 -9.58
N ALA A 128 16.50 -11.49 -9.64
CA ALA A 128 15.53 -10.60 -9.00
C ALA A 128 15.30 -9.28 -9.76
N THR A 129 14.08 -8.76 -9.66
CA THR A 129 13.73 -7.41 -10.12
C THR A 129 12.76 -6.77 -9.15
N GLY A 130 12.67 -5.45 -9.11
CA GLY A 130 11.82 -4.81 -8.12
C GLY A 130 11.69 -3.32 -8.26
N VAL A 131 10.97 -2.75 -7.29
CA VAL A 131 10.78 -1.32 -7.13
C VAL A 131 10.92 -0.95 -5.68
N VAL A 132 11.58 0.18 -5.46
CA VAL A 132 11.74 0.86 -4.18
C VAL A 132 11.04 2.22 -4.29
N THR A 133 10.29 2.61 -3.26
CA THR A 133 9.70 3.95 -3.12
C THR A 133 10.13 4.56 -1.80
N GLY A 134 10.31 5.88 -1.78
CA GLY A 134 10.56 6.65 -0.56
C GLY A 134 9.35 7.53 -0.24
N MET A 135 8.47 7.08 0.64
CA MET A 135 7.25 7.80 1.04
C MET A 135 6.86 7.42 2.47
N ALA A 136 6.58 8.42 3.30
CA ALA A 136 6.02 8.19 4.63
C ALA A 136 4.63 7.55 4.51
N ARG A 137 4.30 6.60 5.39
CA ARG A 137 2.99 5.93 5.39
C ARG A 137 1.80 6.90 5.38
N SER A 138 1.87 7.99 6.14
CA SER A 138 0.82 9.01 6.17
C SER A 138 0.58 9.70 4.81
N GLU A 139 1.64 9.88 4.02
CA GLU A 139 1.54 10.40 2.65
C GLU A 139 0.96 9.34 1.70
N LEU A 140 1.33 8.07 1.86
CA LEU A 140 0.74 6.97 1.10
C LEU A 140 -0.76 6.85 1.36
N ASP A 141 -1.17 6.92 2.62
CA ASP A 141 -2.58 6.88 3.02
C ASP A 141 -3.35 8.06 2.44
N ARG A 142 -2.76 9.26 2.46
CA ARG A 142 -3.35 10.46 1.84
C ARG A 142 -3.56 10.25 0.34
N ARG A 143 -2.54 9.78 -0.39
CA ARG A 143 -2.64 9.52 -1.83
C ARG A 143 -3.66 8.44 -2.17
N SER A 144 -3.71 7.39 -1.37
CA SER A 144 -4.63 6.27 -1.55
C SER A 144 -6.08 6.65 -1.23
N ARG A 145 -6.28 7.65 -0.35
CA ARG A 145 -7.60 8.16 0.08
C ARG A 145 -8.08 9.37 -0.71
N SER A 146 -7.23 10.05 -1.49
CA SER A 146 -7.61 11.21 -2.29
C SER A 146 -8.90 10.90 -3.06
N PRO A 147 -9.94 11.77 -2.98
CA PRO A 147 -11.27 11.42 -3.45
C PRO A 147 -11.23 10.97 -4.90
N ARG A 148 -11.75 9.77 -5.19
CA ARG A 148 -12.19 9.44 -6.54
C ARG A 148 -13.09 10.59 -6.97
N LYS A 149 -12.75 11.25 -8.08
CA LYS A 149 -13.37 12.41 -8.74
C LYS A 149 -14.92 12.38 -8.91
N ASN A 150 -15.66 12.09 -7.84
CA ASN A 150 -17.11 11.91 -7.75
C ASN A 150 -17.66 12.54 -6.44
N GLU A 151 -16.91 13.39 -5.75
CA GLU A 151 -17.51 14.37 -4.86
C GLU A 151 -18.05 15.50 -5.73
N ALA A 152 -19.26 15.29 -6.27
CA ALA A 152 -20.02 16.38 -6.86
C ALA A 152 -20.27 17.44 -5.77
N PRO A 153 -20.27 18.74 -6.10
CA PRO A 153 -20.65 19.75 -5.13
C PRO A 153 -22.12 19.50 -4.75
N SER A 154 -22.32 19.03 -3.52
CA SER A 154 -23.59 19.15 -2.81
C SER A 154 -23.77 20.62 -2.48
N ASP A 155 -24.14 21.40 -3.48
CA ASP A 155 -24.97 22.59 -3.30
C ASP A 155 -25.38 23.12 -4.68
N ARG A 156 -26.67 23.00 -4.95
CA ARG A 156 -27.40 24.05 -5.65
C ARG A 156 -28.76 24.22 -4.97
N PRO A 157 -29.22 25.48 -4.84
CA PRO A 157 -30.32 25.88 -3.97
C PRO A 157 -31.68 25.35 -4.39
#